data_AF-G8YLH4-F1
#
_entry.id   AF-G8YLH4-F1
#
_cell.length_a   1.000
_cell.length_b   1.000
_cell.length_c   1.000
_cell.angle_alpha   90.00
_cell.angle_beta   90.00
_cell.angle_gamma   90.00
#
_symmetry.space_group_name_H-M   'P 1'
#
loop_
_entity.id
_entity.type
_entity.pdbx_description
1 polymer ?
#
loop_
_entity_poly.entity_id
_entity_poly.type
_entity_poly.pdbx_seq_one_letter_code
_entity_poly.pdbx_strand_id
1 'polypeptide(L)'
;MLINRVINRVALPSPMVSVRFLSVSRQSLLGGSQLLAAVARGSKQSAADKKKAEEAKKKLKKLHSKLSKEKSALSQLKKKYAEASKKEKQKIKQLETKEKQKLLDAKKKAKQQESIAKKKEQELIKKATKPFRRLSAYNLFVKERLGDGGLADAASSWNALSTDEKNGYQQKADAFNAKALEIVTPKPKAPPSSYAKFIKEMYVNDGREFKDINKDLAAKWKVMSSDEKSKYEPSSAQRDEYKAKLKAWTDSRIKAFREHKDLF
;
A
#
# COMPACT_ATOMS: atom_id res chain seq x y z
N MET A 1 14.85 -8.50 -9.72
CA MET A 1 14.19 -9.61 -9.00
C MET A 1 12.77 -9.20 -8.66
N LEU A 2 11.78 -9.76 -9.35
CA LEU A 2 10.35 -9.50 -9.12
C LEU A 2 9.85 -10.52 -8.11
N ILE A 3 9.67 -10.10 -6.86
CA ILE A 3 9.07 -10.93 -5.82
C ILE A 3 7.55 -10.83 -6.00
N ASN A 4 6.98 -11.78 -6.74
CA ASN A 4 5.55 -12.06 -6.76
C ASN A 4 5.13 -12.47 -5.34
N ARG A 5 4.68 -11.51 -4.53
CA ARG A 5 3.98 -11.82 -3.28
C ARG A 5 2.56 -12.23 -3.64
N VAL A 6 2.39 -13.53 -3.80
CA VAL A 6 1.11 -14.24 -3.74
C VAL A 6 0.47 -13.93 -2.40
N ILE A 7 -0.53 -13.05 -2.40
CA ILE A 7 -1.37 -12.81 -1.23
C ILE A 7 -2.38 -13.95 -1.20
N ASN A 8 -2.01 -15.04 -0.53
CA ASN A 8 -2.96 -16.05 -0.09
C ASN A 8 -3.93 -15.38 0.88
N ARG A 9 -5.10 -14.95 0.36
CA ARG A 9 -6.26 -14.63 1.18
C ARG A 9 -6.78 -15.94 1.76
N VAL A 10 -6.23 -16.32 2.91
CA VAL A 10 -6.85 -17.32 3.78
C VAL A 10 -8.16 -16.70 4.26
N ALA A 11 -9.25 -17.10 3.63
CA ALA A 11 -10.60 -16.81 4.09
C ALA A 11 -10.77 -17.53 5.43
N LEU A 12 -10.60 -16.81 6.53
CA LEU A 12 -10.94 -17.32 7.85
C LEU A 12 -12.46 -17.52 7.91
N PRO A 13 -12.95 -18.72 8.24
CA PRO A 13 -14.37 -18.95 8.43
C PRO A 13 -14.83 -18.13 9.64
N SER A 14 -15.83 -17.28 9.42
CA SER A 14 -16.54 -16.58 10.48
C SER A 14 -17.06 -17.59 11.51
N PRO A 15 -16.73 -17.46 12.80
CA PRO A 15 -17.42 -18.23 13.82
C PRO A 15 -18.85 -17.68 13.91
N MET A 16 -19.80 -18.36 13.24
CA MET A 16 -21.21 -18.23 13.56
C MET A 16 -21.38 -18.78 14.98
N VAL A 17 -21.26 -17.91 15.97
CA VAL A 17 -21.73 -18.19 17.33
C VAL A 17 -23.25 -18.21 17.23
N SER A 18 -23.77 -19.40 16.92
CA SER A 18 -25.18 -19.72 16.98
C SER A 18 -25.58 -19.62 18.45
N VAL A 19 -26.08 -18.45 18.85
CA VAL A 19 -26.77 -18.26 20.13
C VAL A 19 -28.05 -19.07 20.02
N ARG A 20 -27.96 -20.36 20.40
CA ARG A 20 -29.13 -21.18 20.68
C ARG A 20 -29.85 -20.50 21.84
N PHE A 21 -30.86 -19.69 21.51
CA PHE A 21 -31.92 -19.35 22.44
C PHE A 21 -32.53 -20.69 22.86
N LEU A 22 -32.15 -21.16 24.05
CA LEU A 22 -32.96 -22.10 24.81
C LEU A 22 -34.28 -21.39 25.08
N SER A 23 -35.20 -21.56 24.13
CA SER A 23 -36.63 -21.43 24.32
C SER A 23 -37.00 -22.32 25.50
N VAL A 24 -36.98 -21.74 26.70
CA VAL A 24 -37.62 -22.35 27.85
C VAL A 24 -39.12 -22.24 27.58
N SER A 25 -39.61 -23.32 26.97
CA SER A 25 -41.02 -23.60 26.78
C SER A 25 -41.73 -23.36 28.12
N ARG A 26 -42.63 -22.38 28.14
CA ARG A 26 -43.62 -22.22 29.21
C ARG A 26 -44.56 -23.41 29.12
N GLN A 27 -44.22 -24.51 29.77
CA GLN A 27 -45.21 -25.52 30.12
C GLN A 27 -46.16 -24.89 31.15
N SER A 28 -47.36 -24.57 30.67
CA SER A 28 -48.54 -24.37 31.47
C SER A 28 -48.88 -25.66 32.21
N LEU A 29 -48.61 -25.72 33.51
CA LEU A 29 -49.24 -26.70 34.39
C LEU A 29 -50.59 -26.13 34.85
N LEU A 30 -51.58 -26.31 33.99
CA LEU A 30 -52.96 -26.52 34.38
C LEU A 30 -53.04 -27.94 34.97
N GLY A 31 -53.08 -28.03 36.29
CA GLY A 31 -53.49 -29.21 37.05
C GLY A 31 -54.14 -28.67 38.32
N GLY A 32 -55.47 -28.60 38.38
CA GLY A 32 -56.26 -29.66 38.99
C GLY A 32 -56.10 -29.53 40.51
N SER A 33 -56.86 -28.67 41.19
CA SER A 33 -58.22 -29.00 41.65
C SER A 33 -58.37 -30.49 41.91
N GLN A 34 -58.01 -30.93 43.11
CA GLN A 34 -58.68 -31.96 43.91
C GLN A 34 -57.78 -32.32 45.10
N LEU A 35 -58.24 -31.98 46.31
CA LEU A 35 -58.35 -32.89 47.45
C LEU A 35 -58.88 -32.10 48.65
N LEU A 36 -60.18 -31.81 48.54
CA LEU A 36 -61.09 -31.67 49.66
C LEU A 36 -61.36 -33.10 50.14
N ALA A 37 -60.87 -33.47 51.32
CA ALA A 37 -61.52 -34.38 52.28
C ALA A 37 -60.49 -34.97 53.25
N ALA A 38 -60.96 -35.14 54.49
CA ALA A 38 -60.33 -35.87 55.60
C ALA A 38 -59.22 -35.06 56.31
N VAL A 39 -59.23 -34.81 57.62
CA VAL A 39 -59.83 -35.54 58.73
C VAL A 39 -60.11 -34.56 59.87
N ALA A 40 -61.38 -34.47 60.27
CA ALA A 40 -61.77 -34.06 61.61
C ALA A 40 -61.31 -35.16 62.59
N ARG A 41 -60.42 -34.81 63.53
CA ARG A 41 -60.19 -35.50 64.82
C ARG A 41 -59.02 -34.83 65.55
N GLY A 42 -59.17 -34.51 66.83
CA GLY A 42 -58.04 -34.15 67.70
C GLY A 42 -58.15 -32.84 68.47
N SER A 43 -59.32 -32.56 69.07
CA SER A 43 -59.44 -31.63 70.19
C SER A 43 -58.56 -32.11 71.36
N LYS A 44 -57.85 -31.15 71.98
CA LYS A 44 -56.98 -31.28 73.18
C LYS A 44 -55.53 -31.71 72.90
N GLN A 45 -54.84 -30.97 72.02
CA GLN A 45 -53.39 -30.77 72.14
C GLN A 45 -53.11 -29.35 72.67
N SER A 46 -52.71 -29.37 73.93
CA SER A 46 -51.96 -28.44 74.78
C SER A 46 -51.77 -26.96 74.40
N ALA A 47 -51.81 -26.09 75.42
CA ALA A 47 -51.32 -24.72 75.39
C ALA A 47 -49.86 -24.58 74.85
N ALA A 48 -49.10 -25.68 74.74
CA ALA A 48 -47.79 -25.70 74.10
C ALA A 48 -47.86 -25.46 72.58
N ASP A 49 -48.94 -25.83 71.88
CA ASP A 49 -49.06 -25.65 70.43
C ASP A 49 -49.45 -24.22 70.05
N LYS A 50 -50.22 -23.51 70.91
CA LYS A 50 -50.42 -22.06 70.78
C LYS A 50 -49.12 -21.28 70.98
N LYS A 51 -48.28 -21.70 71.94
CA LYS A 51 -46.96 -21.10 72.19
C LYS A 51 -46.00 -21.36 71.01
N LYS A 52 -45.98 -22.59 70.46
CA LYS A 52 -45.25 -22.94 69.23
C LYS A 52 -45.75 -22.16 68.00
N ALA A 53 -47.06 -21.94 67.85
CA ALA A 53 -47.61 -21.15 66.75
C ALA A 53 -47.25 -19.66 66.85
N GLU A 54 -47.19 -19.10 68.07
CA GLU A 54 -46.73 -17.72 68.33
C GLU A 54 -45.23 -17.55 68.02
N GLU A 55 -44.40 -18.50 68.44
CA GLU A 55 -42.99 -18.55 68.06
C GLU A 55 -42.78 -18.74 66.56
N ALA A 56 -43.58 -19.58 65.92
CA ALA A 56 -43.57 -19.75 64.47
C ALA A 56 -43.94 -18.45 63.74
N LYS A 57 -44.94 -17.70 64.21
CA LYS A 57 -45.29 -16.37 63.68
C LYS A 57 -44.16 -15.36 63.87
N LYS A 58 -43.49 -15.35 65.03
CA LYS A 58 -42.32 -14.49 65.29
C LYS A 58 -41.14 -14.85 64.38
N LYS A 59 -40.86 -16.15 64.18
CA LYS A 59 -39.84 -16.64 63.23
C LYS A 59 -40.18 -16.26 61.80
N LEU A 60 -41.45 -16.38 61.39
CA LEU A 60 -41.92 -16.04 60.05
C LEU A 60 -41.82 -14.53 59.76
N LYS A 61 -42.15 -13.67 60.74
CA LYS A 61 -41.91 -12.21 60.63
C LYS A 61 -40.42 -11.88 60.47
N LYS A 62 -39.54 -12.56 61.23
CA LYS A 62 -38.07 -12.41 61.09
C LYS A 62 -37.57 -12.89 59.72
N LEU A 63 -38.13 -13.97 59.18
CA LEU A 63 -37.79 -14.45 57.84
C LEU A 63 -38.26 -13.48 56.75
N HIS A 64 -39.48 -12.93 56.86
CA HIS A 64 -39.97 -11.92 55.93
C HIS A 64 -39.13 -10.65 55.92
N SER A 65 -38.68 -10.17 57.09
CA SER A 65 -37.83 -8.97 57.17
C SER A 65 -36.43 -9.23 56.60
N LYS A 66 -35.84 -10.43 56.82
CA LYS A 66 -34.60 -10.87 56.16
C LYS A 66 -34.77 -10.94 54.64
N LEU A 67 -35.83 -11.59 54.17
CA LEU A 67 -36.12 -11.77 52.74
C LEU A 67 -36.39 -10.42 52.03
N SER A 68 -37.00 -9.46 52.72
CA SER A 68 -37.16 -8.09 52.23
C SER A 68 -35.81 -7.37 52.08
N LYS A 69 -34.92 -7.48 53.08
CA LYS A 69 -33.56 -6.92 53.03
C LYS A 69 -32.71 -7.58 51.94
N GLU A 70 -32.82 -8.90 51.75
CA GLU A 70 -32.13 -9.61 50.68
C GLU A 70 -32.63 -9.20 49.29
N LYS A 71 -33.95 -9.01 49.12
CA LYS A 71 -34.52 -8.51 47.86
C LYS A 71 -34.03 -7.11 47.51
N SER A 72 -33.94 -6.20 48.50
CA SER A 72 -33.44 -4.84 48.25
C SER A 72 -31.93 -4.85 47.94
N ALA A 73 -31.14 -5.67 48.65
CA ALA A 73 -29.71 -5.86 48.35
C ALA A 73 -29.48 -6.44 46.95
N LEU A 74 -30.26 -7.45 46.54
CA LEU A 74 -30.18 -8.06 45.22
C LEU A 74 -30.57 -7.07 44.12
N SER A 75 -31.59 -6.23 44.35
CA SER A 75 -31.96 -5.14 43.44
C SER A 75 -30.83 -4.12 43.28
N GLN A 76 -30.19 -3.70 44.38
CA GLN A 76 -29.03 -2.80 44.34
C GLN A 76 -27.84 -3.42 43.60
N LEU A 77 -27.54 -4.70 43.84
CA LEU A 77 -26.48 -5.43 43.13
C LEU A 77 -26.76 -5.52 41.63
N LYS A 78 -28.00 -5.80 41.23
CA LYS A 78 -28.41 -5.81 39.81
C LYS A 78 -28.22 -4.45 39.14
N LYS A 79 -28.58 -3.35 39.83
CA LYS A 79 -28.37 -1.99 39.31
C LYS A 79 -26.87 -1.68 39.15
N LYS A 80 -26.06 -1.97 40.17
CA LYS A 80 -24.60 -1.79 40.12
C LYS A 80 -23.97 -2.61 38.99
N TYR A 81 -24.38 -3.86 38.82
CA TYR A 81 -23.89 -4.72 37.73
C TYR A 81 -24.29 -4.18 36.35
N ALA A 82 -25.53 -3.71 36.18
CA ALA A 82 -25.99 -3.13 34.92
C ALA A 82 -25.23 -1.85 34.57
N GLU A 83 -24.95 -0.98 35.55
CA GLU A 83 -24.13 0.22 35.36
C GLU A 83 -22.68 -0.11 35.04
N ALA A 84 -22.09 -1.08 35.75
CA ALA A 84 -20.73 -1.56 35.48
C ALA A 84 -20.61 -2.12 34.05
N SER A 85 -21.56 -2.97 33.62
CA SER A 85 -21.58 -3.51 32.26
C SER A 85 -21.75 -2.42 31.20
N LYS A 86 -22.57 -1.39 31.44
CA LYS A 86 -22.69 -0.24 30.53
C LYS A 86 -21.37 0.53 30.40
N LYS A 87 -20.69 0.81 31.52
CA LYS A 87 -19.39 1.49 31.53
C LYS A 87 -18.32 0.64 30.82
N GLU A 88 -18.31 -0.67 31.03
CA GLU A 88 -17.39 -1.58 30.36
C GLU A 88 -17.62 -1.62 28.84
N LYS A 89 -18.87 -1.73 28.39
CA LYS A 89 -19.22 -1.66 26.96
C LYS A 89 -18.81 -0.33 26.32
N GLN A 90 -18.94 0.79 27.06
CA GLN A 90 -18.47 2.09 26.58
C GLN A 90 -16.95 2.14 26.46
N LYS A 91 -16.21 1.60 27.44
CA LYS A 91 -14.75 1.51 27.39
C LYS A 91 -14.26 0.66 26.21
N ILE A 92 -14.87 -0.50 25.99
CA ILE A 92 -14.54 -1.37 24.84
C ILE A 92 -14.75 -0.62 23.52
N LYS A 93 -15.90 0.03 23.35
CA LYS A 93 -16.17 0.84 22.14
C LYS A 93 -15.14 1.96 21.94
N GLN A 94 -14.73 2.64 23.01
CA GLN A 94 -13.70 3.68 22.95
C GLN A 94 -12.32 3.12 22.60
N LEU A 95 -11.99 1.92 23.07
CA LEU A 95 -10.74 1.25 22.70
C LEU A 95 -10.76 0.82 21.24
N GLU A 96 -11.85 0.22 20.77
CA GLU A 96 -12.02 -0.19 19.37
C GLU A 96 -11.93 1.00 18.40
N THR A 97 -12.53 2.15 18.74
CA THR A 97 -12.43 3.36 17.89
C THR A 97 -11.01 3.90 17.87
N LYS A 98 -10.33 3.94 19.02
CA LYS A 98 -8.92 4.36 19.11
C LYS A 98 -7.99 3.42 18.33
N GLU A 99 -8.20 2.11 18.38
CA GLU A 99 -7.43 1.12 17.63
C GLU A 99 -7.66 1.25 16.12
N LYS A 100 -8.93 1.38 15.69
CA LYS A 100 -9.27 1.64 14.28
C LYS A 100 -8.61 2.91 13.77
N GLN A 101 -8.61 3.98 14.56
CA GLN A 101 -7.95 5.24 14.20
C GLN A 101 -6.43 5.06 14.07
N LYS A 102 -5.78 4.43 15.04
CA LYS A 102 -4.34 4.12 14.99
C LYS A 102 -3.97 3.29 13.75
N LEU A 103 -4.77 2.29 13.40
CA LEU A 103 -4.55 1.47 12.21
C LEU A 103 -4.70 2.27 10.90
N LEU A 104 -5.68 3.17 10.82
CA LEU A 104 -5.85 4.04 9.66
C LEU A 104 -4.68 5.02 9.51
N ASP A 105 -4.22 5.60 10.61
CA ASP A 105 -3.07 6.52 10.59
C ASP A 105 -1.76 5.80 10.25
N ALA A 106 -1.56 4.59 10.76
CA ALA A 106 -0.43 3.74 10.38
C ALA A 106 -0.45 3.39 8.88
N LYS A 107 -1.62 3.03 8.34
CA LYS A 107 -1.79 2.77 6.89
C LYS A 107 -1.50 4.01 6.04
N LYS A 108 -1.97 5.19 6.48
CA LYS A 108 -1.68 6.47 5.79
C LYS A 108 -0.19 6.78 5.80
N LYS A 109 0.48 6.65 6.94
CA LYS A 109 1.94 6.86 7.07
C LYS A 109 2.74 5.87 6.22
N ALA A 110 2.37 4.59 6.22
CA ALA A 110 3.02 3.57 5.38
C ALA A 110 2.87 3.89 3.88
N LYS A 111 1.66 4.26 3.43
CA LYS A 111 1.42 4.65 2.04
C LYS A 111 2.20 5.91 1.64
N GLN A 112 2.30 6.90 2.54
CA GLN A 112 3.12 8.08 2.32
C GLN A 112 4.61 7.73 2.19
N GLN A 113 5.15 6.91 3.10
CA GLN A 113 6.54 6.46 3.04
C GLN A 113 6.84 5.68 1.75
N GLU A 114 5.95 4.77 1.35
CA GLU A 114 6.08 4.03 0.09
C GLU A 114 6.08 4.98 -1.12
N SER A 115 5.21 6.00 -1.13
CA SER A 115 5.18 6.99 -2.20
C SER A 115 6.45 7.84 -2.26
N ILE A 116 7.03 8.20 -1.11
CA ILE A 116 8.29 8.96 -1.02
C ILE A 116 9.45 8.08 -1.51
N ALA A 117 9.51 6.81 -1.10
CA ALA A 117 10.52 5.87 -1.55
C ALA A 117 10.46 5.67 -3.08
N LYS A 118 9.26 5.47 -3.64
CA LYS A 118 9.05 5.38 -5.10
C LYS A 118 9.48 6.65 -5.83
N LYS A 119 9.19 7.84 -5.29
CA LYS A 119 9.64 9.10 -5.87
C LYS A 119 11.17 9.21 -5.87
N LYS A 120 11.83 8.89 -4.75
CA LYS A 120 13.30 8.90 -4.65
C LYS A 120 13.95 7.91 -5.62
N GLU A 121 13.38 6.71 -5.75
CA GLU A 121 13.84 5.70 -6.71
C GLU A 121 13.67 6.19 -8.15
N GLN A 122 12.49 6.73 -8.50
CA GLN A 122 12.26 7.31 -9.83
C GLN A 122 13.19 8.49 -10.14
N GLU A 123 13.49 9.35 -9.16
CA GLU A 123 14.45 10.45 -9.34
C GLU A 123 15.88 9.92 -9.54
N LEU A 124 16.28 8.88 -8.81
CA LEU A 124 17.57 8.24 -8.99
C LEU A 124 17.66 7.60 -10.39
N ILE A 125 16.62 6.89 -10.83
CA ILE A 125 16.55 6.34 -12.19
C ILE A 125 16.61 7.47 -13.22
N LYS A 126 15.84 8.55 -13.04
CA LYS A 126 15.84 9.71 -13.95
C LYS A 126 17.21 10.35 -14.04
N LYS A 127 17.93 10.51 -12.93
CA LYS A 127 19.30 11.06 -12.89
C LYS A 127 20.29 10.11 -13.57
N ALA A 128 20.26 8.83 -13.23
CA ALA A 128 21.14 7.82 -13.81
C ALA A 128 20.89 7.59 -15.31
N THR A 129 19.65 7.74 -15.78
CA THR A 129 19.30 7.51 -17.20
C THR A 129 19.38 8.76 -18.08
N LYS A 130 19.82 9.91 -17.53
CA LYS A 130 20.07 11.11 -18.35
C LYS A 130 21.11 10.79 -19.45
N PRO A 131 20.88 11.24 -20.70
CA PRO A 131 21.88 11.15 -21.74
C PRO A 131 23.14 11.88 -21.30
N PHE A 132 24.30 11.27 -21.55
CA PHE A 132 25.57 11.92 -21.31
C PHE A 132 25.67 13.19 -22.16
N ARG A 133 26.09 14.29 -21.52
CA ARG A 133 26.34 15.57 -22.18
C ARG A 133 27.84 15.81 -22.14
N ARG A 134 28.44 15.96 -23.32
CA ARG A 134 29.87 16.27 -23.43
C ARG A 134 30.16 17.58 -22.70
N LEU A 135 31.21 17.56 -21.91
CA LEU A 135 31.73 18.75 -21.25
C LEU A 135 32.54 19.55 -22.30
N SER A 136 32.26 20.84 -22.42
CA SER A 136 33.08 21.74 -23.23
C SER A 136 34.33 22.15 -22.44
N ALA A 137 35.37 22.62 -23.14
CA ALA A 137 36.58 23.17 -22.52
C ALA A 137 36.26 24.25 -21.47
N TYR A 138 35.34 25.17 -21.80
CA TYR A 138 34.89 26.20 -20.88
C TYR A 138 34.21 25.63 -19.63
N ASN A 139 33.30 24.67 -19.77
CA ASN A 139 32.62 24.07 -18.62
C ASN A 139 33.59 23.28 -17.72
N LEU A 140 34.63 22.67 -18.31
CA LEU A 140 35.71 22.04 -17.55
C LEU A 140 36.52 23.08 -16.79
N PHE A 141 36.93 24.17 -17.44
CA PHE A 141 37.62 25.29 -16.81
C PHE A 141 36.83 25.88 -15.63
N VAL A 142 35.54 26.14 -15.85
CA VAL A 142 34.63 26.64 -14.82
C VAL A 142 34.55 25.66 -13.64
N LYS A 143 34.44 24.35 -13.88
CA LYS A 143 34.46 23.34 -12.81
C LYS A 143 35.76 23.32 -12.00
N GLU A 144 36.91 23.53 -12.64
CA GLU A 144 38.21 23.60 -11.96
C GLU A 144 38.37 24.90 -11.14
N ARG A 145 37.69 25.98 -11.52
CA ARG A 145 37.83 27.32 -10.91
C ARG A 145 36.67 27.77 -10.01
N LEU A 146 35.61 26.97 -9.87
CA LEU A 146 34.35 27.36 -9.20
C LEU A 146 34.48 27.71 -7.70
N GLY A 147 35.67 27.55 -7.10
CA GLY A 147 35.98 27.92 -5.73
C GLY A 147 36.56 29.32 -5.52
N ASP A 148 37.08 29.97 -6.58
CA ASP A 148 37.95 31.16 -6.42
C ASP A 148 37.25 32.50 -6.74
N GLY A 149 36.11 32.46 -7.45
CA GLY A 149 35.37 33.63 -7.90
C GLY A 149 34.09 33.20 -8.60
N GLY A 150 33.07 34.05 -8.61
CA GLY A 150 31.75 33.69 -9.16
C GLY A 150 31.81 33.33 -10.66
N LEU A 151 30.68 32.91 -11.23
CA LEU A 151 30.61 32.53 -12.66
C LEU A 151 31.07 33.68 -13.60
N ALA A 152 30.83 34.93 -13.21
CA ALA A 152 31.27 36.11 -13.96
C ALA A 152 32.79 36.26 -14.01
N ASP A 153 33.48 35.97 -12.90
CA ASP A 153 34.93 36.04 -12.82
C ASP A 153 35.55 34.93 -13.67
N ALA A 154 35.01 33.71 -13.58
CA ALA A 154 35.43 32.58 -14.42
C ALA A 154 35.24 32.87 -15.93
N ALA A 155 34.14 33.52 -16.32
CA ALA A 155 33.94 33.94 -17.71
C ALA A 155 35.00 34.96 -18.17
N SER A 156 35.33 35.92 -17.30
CA SER A 156 36.34 36.94 -17.57
C SER A 156 37.74 36.34 -17.69
N SER A 157 38.11 35.45 -16.76
CA SER A 157 39.37 34.71 -16.81
C SER A 157 39.48 33.82 -18.05
N TRP A 158 38.41 33.11 -18.43
CA TRP A 158 38.39 32.30 -19.66
C TRP A 158 38.64 33.14 -20.91
N ASN A 159 38.02 34.32 -20.99
CA ASN A 159 38.21 35.21 -22.14
C ASN A 159 39.64 35.77 -22.21
N ALA A 160 40.28 35.99 -21.05
CA ALA A 160 41.67 36.41 -20.95
C ALA A 160 42.71 35.32 -21.30
N LEU A 161 42.32 34.03 -21.29
CA LEU A 161 43.22 32.94 -21.69
C LEU A 161 43.57 33.02 -23.18
N SER A 162 44.83 32.70 -23.47
CA SER A 162 45.33 32.51 -24.83
C SER A 162 44.67 31.32 -25.53
N THR A 163 44.76 31.27 -26.85
CA THR A 163 44.22 30.17 -27.65
C THR A 163 44.88 28.84 -27.29
N ASP A 164 46.18 28.84 -26.99
CA ASP A 164 46.94 27.64 -26.63
C ASP A 164 46.47 27.04 -25.30
N GLU A 165 46.20 27.89 -24.30
CA GLU A 165 45.64 27.45 -23.02
C GLU A 165 44.22 26.88 -23.20
N LYS A 166 43.38 27.56 -24.01
CA LYS A 166 42.03 27.06 -24.35
C LYS A 166 42.09 25.70 -25.04
N ASN A 167 43.05 25.49 -25.95
CA ASN A 167 43.30 24.21 -26.61
C ASN A 167 43.69 23.12 -25.60
N GLY A 168 44.51 23.46 -24.59
CA GLY A 168 44.83 22.55 -23.49
C GLY A 168 43.59 22.09 -22.72
N TYR A 169 42.66 23.00 -22.40
CA TYR A 169 41.38 22.64 -21.78
C TYR A 169 40.48 21.82 -22.71
N GLN A 170 40.51 22.07 -24.02
CA GLN A 170 39.76 21.29 -24.99
C GLN A 170 40.25 19.83 -25.03
N GLN A 171 41.57 19.61 -25.06
CA GLN A 171 42.15 18.26 -24.99
C GLN A 171 41.78 17.53 -23.69
N LYS A 172 41.87 18.23 -22.54
CA LYS A 172 41.42 17.66 -21.24
C LYS A 172 39.93 17.30 -21.26
N ALA A 173 39.09 18.17 -21.81
CA ALA A 173 37.64 17.95 -21.90
C ALA A 173 37.32 16.77 -22.81
N ASP A 174 38.01 16.63 -23.95
CA ASP A 174 37.85 15.49 -24.85
C ASP A 174 38.33 14.18 -24.22
N ALA A 175 39.46 14.19 -23.51
CA ALA A 175 39.94 13.03 -22.75
C ALA A 175 38.94 12.62 -21.65
N PHE A 176 38.37 13.59 -20.92
CA PHE A 176 37.32 13.35 -19.94
C PHE A 176 36.06 12.77 -20.58
N ASN A 177 35.62 13.35 -21.70
CA ASN A 177 34.45 12.89 -22.44
C ASN A 177 34.64 11.47 -22.99
N ALA A 178 35.83 11.12 -23.46
CA ALA A 178 36.15 9.77 -23.93
C ALA A 178 36.01 8.75 -22.79
N LYS A 179 36.64 8.99 -21.63
CA LYS A 179 36.52 8.15 -20.44
C LYS A 179 35.07 8.01 -19.97
N ALA A 180 34.31 9.11 -19.98
CA ALA A 180 32.91 9.08 -19.60
C ALA A 180 32.06 8.29 -20.61
N LEU A 181 32.31 8.40 -21.92
CA LEU A 181 31.59 7.66 -22.95
C LEU A 181 31.85 6.14 -22.89
N GLU A 182 33.04 5.71 -22.46
CA GLU A 182 33.35 4.29 -22.21
C GLU A 182 32.45 3.72 -21.10
N ILE A 183 32.22 4.50 -20.03
CA ILE A 183 31.37 4.10 -18.90
C ILE A 183 29.88 4.22 -19.26
N VAL A 184 29.51 5.28 -20.00
CA VAL A 184 28.12 5.57 -20.36
C VAL A 184 27.72 4.81 -21.63
N THR A 185 27.25 3.59 -21.45
CA THR A 185 26.66 2.82 -22.54
C THR A 185 25.40 3.51 -23.10
N PRO A 186 25.22 3.54 -24.44
CA PRO A 186 24.05 4.16 -25.07
C PRO A 186 22.78 3.36 -24.79
N LYS A 187 21.64 4.06 -24.72
CA LYS A 187 20.33 3.44 -24.50
C LYS A 187 20.02 2.47 -25.66
N PRO A 188 19.56 1.23 -25.36
CA PRO A 188 19.18 0.30 -26.42
C PRO A 188 18.06 0.89 -27.28
N LYS A 189 18.16 0.71 -28.59
CA LYS A 189 17.14 1.15 -29.55
C LYS A 189 15.90 0.27 -29.42
N ALA A 190 14.72 0.89 -29.45
CA ALA A 190 13.46 0.17 -29.47
C ALA A 190 13.33 -0.64 -30.78
N PRO A 191 12.63 -1.78 -30.78
CA PRO A 191 12.29 -2.47 -32.01
C PRO A 191 11.49 -1.52 -32.92
N PRO A 192 11.68 -1.59 -34.25
CA PRO A 192 10.93 -0.74 -35.17
C PRO A 192 9.43 -1.00 -35.00
N SER A 193 8.63 0.06 -35.07
CA SER A 193 7.17 -0.10 -35.17
C SER A 193 6.80 -0.84 -36.46
N SER A 194 5.58 -1.37 -36.54
CA SER A 194 5.11 -2.05 -37.75
C SER A 194 5.23 -1.18 -39.00
N TYR A 195 4.83 0.09 -38.90
CA TYR A 195 5.00 1.04 -40.00
C TYR A 195 6.47 1.34 -40.33
N ALA A 196 7.35 1.47 -39.32
CA ALA A 196 8.78 1.70 -39.57
C ALA A 196 9.45 0.48 -40.24
N LYS A 197 9.04 -0.74 -39.86
CA LYS A 197 9.48 -1.98 -40.51
C LYS A 197 8.98 -2.03 -41.96
N PHE A 198 7.72 -1.67 -42.20
CA PHE A 198 7.14 -1.55 -43.54
C PHE A 198 7.90 -0.54 -44.42
N ILE A 199 8.15 0.68 -43.93
CA ILE A 199 8.95 1.65 -44.68
C ILE A 199 10.31 1.07 -45.00
N LYS A 200 11.00 0.44 -44.03
CA LYS A 200 12.33 -0.13 -44.25
C LYS A 200 12.34 -1.19 -45.35
N GLU A 201 11.30 -2.01 -45.46
CA GLU A 201 11.19 -3.06 -46.48
C GLU A 201 10.72 -2.53 -47.84
N MET A 202 9.86 -1.50 -47.85
CA MET A 202 9.24 -0.96 -49.09
C MET A 202 9.95 0.29 -49.62
N TYR A 203 10.96 0.81 -48.94
CA TYR A 203 11.71 1.97 -49.38
C TYR A 203 12.58 1.62 -50.59
N VAL A 204 12.34 2.30 -51.71
CA VAL A 204 13.15 2.20 -52.93
C VAL A 204 13.74 3.58 -53.21
N ASN A 205 15.05 3.63 -53.44
CA ASN A 205 15.74 4.88 -53.73
C ASN A 205 15.62 5.22 -55.23
N ASP A 206 14.49 5.80 -55.62
CA ASP A 206 14.20 6.19 -57.01
C ASP A 206 14.80 7.56 -57.40
N GLY A 207 15.66 8.15 -56.56
CA GLY A 207 16.18 9.52 -56.74
C GLY A 207 15.19 10.64 -56.40
N ARG A 208 13.92 10.30 -56.10
CA ARG A 208 12.92 11.23 -55.56
C ARG A 208 13.27 11.65 -54.13
N GLU A 209 12.75 12.80 -53.70
CA GLU A 209 12.96 13.29 -52.34
C GLU A 209 12.29 12.34 -51.31
N PHE A 210 12.97 12.09 -50.18
CA PHE A 210 12.49 11.17 -49.14
C PHE A 210 11.05 11.48 -48.68
N LYS A 211 10.70 12.77 -48.66
CA LYS A 211 9.37 13.26 -48.25
C LYS A 211 8.26 12.72 -49.16
N ASP A 212 8.47 12.72 -50.47
CA ASP A 212 7.48 12.26 -51.44
C ASP A 212 7.33 10.75 -51.40
N ILE A 213 8.45 10.02 -51.35
CA ILE A 213 8.46 8.56 -51.20
C ILE A 213 7.70 8.15 -49.93
N ASN A 214 7.97 8.82 -48.80
CA ASN A 214 7.31 8.51 -47.53
C ASN A 214 5.81 8.86 -47.55
N LYS A 215 5.39 9.89 -48.30
CA LYS A 215 3.96 10.21 -48.49
C LYS A 215 3.23 9.11 -49.25
N ASP A 216 3.84 8.59 -50.32
CA ASP A 216 3.30 7.47 -51.09
C ASP A 216 3.22 6.19 -50.25
N LEU A 217 4.27 5.86 -49.50
CA LEU A 217 4.29 4.71 -48.59
C LEU A 217 3.24 4.85 -47.47
N ALA A 218 3.04 6.04 -46.93
CA ALA A 218 2.00 6.29 -45.95
C ALA A 218 0.59 6.05 -46.52
N ALA A 219 0.34 6.48 -47.77
CA ALA A 219 -0.92 6.21 -48.45
C ALA A 219 -1.12 4.70 -48.66
N LYS A 220 -0.10 3.99 -49.13
CA LYS A 220 -0.12 2.52 -49.27
C LYS A 220 -0.45 1.84 -47.94
N TRP A 221 0.25 2.20 -46.86
CA TRP A 221 0.01 1.63 -45.53
C TRP A 221 -1.41 1.85 -45.02
N LYS A 222 -2.04 3.00 -45.31
CA LYS A 222 -3.43 3.26 -44.89
C LYS A 222 -4.41 2.31 -45.54
N VAL A 223 -4.21 1.98 -46.82
CA VAL A 223 -5.10 1.10 -47.60
C VAL A 223 -4.90 -0.38 -47.26
N MET A 224 -3.74 -0.78 -46.72
CA MET A 224 -3.47 -2.16 -46.32
C MET A 224 -4.44 -2.69 -45.25
N SER A 225 -4.80 -3.97 -45.38
CA SER A 225 -5.64 -4.71 -44.43
C SER A 225 -4.94 -4.92 -43.08
N SER A 226 -5.70 -5.28 -42.05
CA SER A 226 -5.15 -5.65 -40.73
C SER A 226 -4.18 -6.83 -40.82
N ASP A 227 -4.50 -7.80 -41.67
CA ASP A 227 -3.76 -9.05 -41.77
C ASP A 227 -2.40 -8.81 -42.43
N GLU A 228 -2.33 -7.93 -43.43
CA GLU A 228 -1.05 -7.51 -44.02
C GLU A 228 -0.21 -6.70 -43.04
N LYS A 229 -0.83 -5.81 -42.26
CA LYS A 229 -0.13 -5.01 -41.23
C LYS A 229 0.45 -5.89 -40.12
N SER A 230 -0.21 -6.99 -39.78
CA SER A 230 0.24 -7.92 -38.73
C SER A 230 1.61 -8.54 -39.02
N LYS A 231 1.96 -8.75 -40.30
CA LYS A 231 3.28 -9.27 -40.74
C LYS A 231 4.44 -8.37 -40.33
N TYR A 232 4.17 -7.07 -40.21
CA TYR A 232 5.16 -6.07 -39.83
C TYR A 232 5.24 -5.85 -38.32
N GLU A 233 4.32 -6.40 -37.52
CA GLU A 233 4.40 -6.22 -36.08
C GLU A 233 5.69 -6.82 -35.51
N PRO A 234 6.36 -6.11 -34.58
CA PRO A 234 7.48 -6.69 -33.88
C PRO A 234 6.99 -7.87 -33.04
N SER A 235 7.67 -9.01 -33.16
CA SER A 235 7.28 -10.24 -32.47
C SER A 235 7.30 -10.06 -30.96
N SER A 236 6.51 -10.83 -30.22
CA SER A 236 6.51 -10.81 -28.75
C SER A 236 7.92 -11.01 -28.19
N ALA A 237 8.68 -11.94 -28.76
CA ALA A 237 10.08 -12.19 -28.43
C ALA A 237 10.97 -10.94 -28.57
N GLN A 238 10.86 -10.18 -29.68
CA GLN A 238 11.63 -8.95 -29.87
C GLN A 238 11.28 -7.87 -28.84
N ARG A 239 9.99 -7.76 -28.48
CA ARG A 239 9.54 -6.80 -27.45
C ARG A 239 10.10 -7.18 -26.07
N ASP A 240 10.10 -8.47 -25.74
CA ASP A 240 10.58 -8.96 -24.45
C ASP A 240 12.11 -8.91 -24.35
N GLU A 241 12.82 -9.22 -25.42
CA GLU A 241 14.26 -9.01 -25.53
C GLU A 241 14.62 -7.54 -25.33
N TYR A 242 13.88 -6.62 -25.96
CA TYR A 242 14.08 -5.18 -25.76
C TYR A 242 13.84 -4.77 -24.30
N LYS A 243 12.77 -5.24 -23.65
CA LYS A 243 12.52 -4.97 -22.22
C LYS A 243 13.65 -5.50 -21.34
N ALA A 244 14.15 -6.70 -21.63
CA ALA A 244 15.27 -7.29 -20.91
C ALA A 244 16.54 -6.46 -21.08
N LYS A 245 16.89 -6.09 -22.32
CA LYS A 245 18.02 -5.21 -22.63
C LYS A 245 17.90 -3.84 -21.98
N LEU A 246 16.71 -3.23 -22.01
CA LEU A 246 16.45 -1.94 -21.39
C LEU A 246 16.62 -2.01 -19.87
N LYS A 247 16.13 -3.07 -19.24
CA LYS A 247 16.29 -3.30 -17.80
C LYS A 247 17.76 -3.51 -17.40
N ALA A 248 18.47 -4.37 -18.13
CA ALA A 248 19.90 -4.58 -17.91
C ALA A 248 20.69 -3.28 -18.07
N TRP A 249 20.35 -2.49 -19.09
CA TRP A 249 20.92 -1.16 -19.29
C TRP A 249 20.61 -0.21 -18.13
N THR A 250 19.36 -0.13 -17.66
CA THR A 250 19.03 0.73 -16.51
C THR A 250 19.76 0.31 -15.24
N ASP A 251 19.91 -0.99 -14.99
CA ASP A 251 20.61 -1.50 -13.81
C ASP A 251 22.12 -1.17 -13.90
N SER A 252 22.72 -1.36 -15.08
CA SER A 252 24.12 -0.96 -15.35
C SER A 252 24.32 0.55 -15.18
N ARG A 253 23.37 1.37 -15.62
CA ARG A 253 23.41 2.84 -15.47
C ARG A 253 23.31 3.26 -14.02
N ILE A 254 22.43 2.63 -13.24
CA ILE A 254 22.29 2.90 -11.80
C ILE A 254 23.58 2.52 -11.06
N LYS A 255 24.20 1.39 -11.41
CA LYS A 255 25.48 0.96 -10.85
C LYS A 255 26.59 1.97 -11.17
N ALA A 256 26.76 2.31 -12.44
CA ALA A 256 27.74 3.31 -12.87
C ALA A 256 27.51 4.68 -12.21
N PHE A 257 26.26 5.10 -12.03
CA PHE A 257 25.91 6.35 -11.34
C PHE A 257 26.31 6.35 -9.86
N ARG A 258 26.27 5.20 -9.19
CA ARG A 258 26.70 5.07 -7.79
C ARG A 258 28.22 5.05 -7.66
N GLU A 259 28.92 4.40 -8.58
CA GLU A 259 30.38 4.26 -8.58
C GLU A 259 31.09 5.54 -9.06
N HIS A 260 30.55 6.21 -10.07
CA HIS A 260 31.14 7.38 -10.73
C HIS A 260 30.25 8.61 -10.63
N LYS A 261 29.86 8.99 -9.41
CA LYS A 261 28.94 10.11 -9.18
C LYS A 261 29.41 11.43 -9.81
N ASP A 262 30.72 11.64 -9.92
CA ASP A 262 31.31 12.88 -10.46
C ASP A 262 31.21 13.00 -12.00
N LEU A 263 30.93 11.89 -12.70
CA LEU A 263 30.78 11.85 -14.15
C LEU A 263 29.36 12.19 -14.63
N PHE A 264 28.37 12.26 -13.72
CA PHE A 264 26.94 12.39 -14.03
C PHE A 264 26.32 13.70 -13.54
#